data_AF-A0A8H8X0N9-F1
#
_entry.id   AF-A0A8H8X0N9-F1
#
_cell.length_a   1.000
_cell.length_b   1.000
_cell.length_c   1.000
_cell.angle_alpha   90.00
_cell.angle_beta   90.00
_cell.angle_gamma   90.00
#
_symmetry.space_group_name_H-M   'P 1'
#
loop_
_entity.id
_entity.type
_entity.pdbx_description
1 polymer ?
#
loop_
_entity_poly.entity_id
_entity_poly.type
_entity_poly.pdbx_seq_one_letter_code
_entity_poly.pdbx_strand_id
1 'polypeptide(L)'
;MANAEPITFTRLTDGTLLQRQPDGAFRPVASTTDHAKLAALTDAQIEAMAASDPDHPGLDDDFWAGASTATPSKEAISIKLDSDVLRYFREEGRGYQTRINTVLRHYMDTRRKGGRL
;
A
#
# COMPACT_ATOMS: atom_id res chain seq x y z
N MET A 1 -20.19 -11.43 -11.81
CA MET A 1 -20.25 -10.01 -12.23
C MET A 1 -19.08 -9.80 -13.20
N ALA A 2 -19.33 -9.35 -14.43
CA ALA A 2 -18.26 -9.09 -15.39
C ALA A 2 -17.54 -7.80 -14.97
N ASN A 3 -16.22 -7.85 -14.80
CA ASN A 3 -15.43 -6.66 -14.51
C ASN A 3 -15.45 -5.74 -15.74
N ALA A 4 -15.81 -4.47 -15.55
CA ALA A 4 -15.72 -3.48 -16.62
C ALA A 4 -14.26 -3.35 -17.08
N GLU A 5 -14.04 -3.12 -18.38
CA GLU A 5 -12.69 -2.85 -18.89
C GLU A 5 -12.11 -1.59 -18.23
N PRO A 6 -10.80 -1.55 -17.95
CA PRO A 6 -10.17 -0.40 -17.31
C PRO A 6 -10.25 0.84 -18.20
N ILE A 7 -10.82 1.93 -17.68
CA ILE A 7 -10.85 3.22 -18.37
C ILE A 7 -9.42 3.79 -18.36
N THR A 8 -8.89 4.13 -19.54
CA THR A 8 -7.53 4.66 -19.71
C THR A 8 -7.58 6.13 -20.14
N PHE A 9 -6.88 6.99 -19.41
CA PHE A 9 -6.66 8.38 -19.77
C PHE A 9 -5.16 8.66 -19.93
N THR A 10 -4.81 9.60 -20.81
CA THR A 10 -3.46 10.15 -20.92
C THR A 10 -3.52 11.66 -21.04
N ARG A 11 -2.48 12.36 -20.59
CA ARG A 11 -2.39 13.82 -20.67
C ARG A 11 -1.25 14.22 -21.59
N LEU A 12 -1.53 15.07 -22.56
CA LEU A 12 -0.51 15.70 -23.39
C LEU A 12 0.29 16.74 -22.58
N THR A 13 1.44 17.14 -23.10
CA THR A 13 2.32 18.14 -22.49
C THR A 13 1.65 19.52 -22.39
N ASP A 14 0.75 19.82 -23.31
CA ASP A 14 -0.08 21.04 -23.32
C ASP A 14 -1.26 20.99 -22.31
N GLY A 15 -1.42 19.88 -21.59
CA GLY A 15 -2.48 19.68 -20.60
C GLY A 15 -3.76 19.06 -21.15
N THR A 16 -3.88 18.84 -22.46
CA THR A 16 -5.05 18.19 -23.07
C THR A 16 -5.21 16.77 -22.55
N LEU A 17 -6.38 16.45 -21.99
CA LEU A 17 -6.73 15.11 -21.52
C LEU A 17 -7.31 14.29 -22.69
N LEU A 18 -6.80 13.09 -22.89
CA LEU A 18 -7.28 12.15 -23.90
C LEU A 18 -7.81 10.88 -23.23
N GLN A 19 -8.97 10.40 -23.67
CA GLN A 19 -9.54 9.12 -23.24
C GLN A 19 -9.39 8.06 -24.32
N ARG A 20 -8.95 6.85 -23.94
CA ARG A 20 -8.93 5.69 -24.84
C ARG A 20 -10.35 5.19 -25.08
N GLN A 21 -10.73 5.11 -26.35
CA GLN A 21 -12.01 4.60 -26.82
C GLN A 21 -11.95 3.07 -27.00
N PRO A 22 -13.12 2.40 -27.11
CA PRO A 22 -13.17 0.95 -27.36
C PRO A 22 -12.46 0.51 -28.66
N ASP A 23 -12.38 1.40 -29.66
CA ASP A 23 -11.66 1.19 -30.92
C ASP A 23 -10.12 1.33 -30.79
N GLY A 24 -9.63 1.65 -29.58
CA GLY A 24 -8.21 1.86 -29.27
C GLY A 24 -7.70 3.27 -29.56
N ALA A 25 -8.51 4.14 -30.17
CA ALA A 25 -8.12 5.52 -30.44
C ALA A 25 -8.17 6.39 -29.17
N PHE A 26 -7.37 7.45 -29.14
CA PHE A 26 -7.41 8.46 -28.08
C PHE A 26 -8.16 9.69 -28.57
N ARG A 27 -9.14 10.17 -27.80
CA ARG A 27 -9.92 11.37 -28.14
C ARG A 27 -9.86 12.41 -27.02
N PRO A 28 -9.79 13.71 -27.34
CA PRO A 28 -9.85 14.77 -26.33
C PRO A 28 -11.12 14.69 -25.52
N VAL A 29 -10.97 14.87 -24.21
CA VAL A 29 -12.07 14.95 -23.25
C VAL A 29 -11.83 16.14 -22.34
N ALA A 30 -12.91 16.85 -22.00
CA ALA A 30 -12.84 17.89 -21.00
C ALA A 30 -12.89 17.25 -19.60
N SER A 31 -12.11 17.78 -18.66
CA SER A 31 -12.34 17.50 -17.24
C SER A 31 -13.71 18.06 -16.85
N THR A 32 -14.55 17.24 -16.23
CA THR A 32 -15.83 17.69 -15.65
C THR A 32 -15.69 18.14 -14.20
N THR A 33 -14.48 18.11 -13.64
CA THR A 33 -14.21 18.46 -12.25
C THR A 33 -14.24 19.97 -12.06
N ASP A 34 -15.07 20.43 -11.12
CA ASP A 34 -15.06 21.82 -10.66
C ASP A 34 -13.91 22.02 -9.65
N HIS A 35 -12.75 22.39 -10.18
CA HIS A 35 -11.55 22.63 -9.38
C HIS A 35 -11.66 23.87 -8.47
N ALA A 36 -12.45 24.87 -8.87
CA ALA A 36 -12.65 26.07 -8.05
C ALA A 36 -13.47 25.75 -6.81
N LYS A 37 -14.53 24.94 -6.98
CA LYS A 37 -15.31 24.41 -5.85
C LYS A 37 -14.45 23.57 -4.93
N LEU A 38 -13.64 22.65 -5.48
CA LEU A 38 -12.75 21.80 -4.68
C LEU A 38 -11.75 22.62 -3.86
N ALA A 39 -11.13 23.64 -4.46
CA ALA A 39 -10.18 24.51 -3.77
C ALA A 39 -10.81 25.41 -2.70
N ALA A 40 -12.12 25.63 -2.76
CA ALA A 40 -12.86 26.43 -1.79
C ALA A 40 -13.42 25.61 -0.61
N LEU A 41 -13.34 24.27 -0.64
CA LEU A 41 -13.79 23.43 0.47
C LEU A 41 -12.90 23.63 1.70
N THR A 42 -13.54 23.79 2.85
CA THR A 42 -12.83 23.85 4.14
C THR A 42 -12.56 22.46 4.68
N ASP A 43 -11.56 22.33 5.55
CA ASP A 43 -11.26 21.06 6.25
C ASP A 43 -12.50 20.50 6.95
N ALA A 44 -13.29 21.34 7.62
CA ALA A 44 -14.52 20.90 8.29
C ALA A 44 -15.57 20.33 7.31
N GLN A 45 -15.67 20.87 6.10
CA GLN A 45 -16.56 20.35 5.07
C GLN A 45 -16.04 19.02 4.51
N ILE A 46 -14.73 18.89 4.32
CA ILE A 46 -14.09 17.65 3.86
C ILE A 46 -14.32 16.53 4.89
N GLU A 47 -14.09 16.80 6.17
CA GLU A 47 -14.32 15.85 7.26
C GLU A 47 -15.78 15.42 7.35
N ALA A 48 -16.72 16.37 7.23
CA ALA A 48 -18.15 16.06 7.24
C ALA A 48 -18.56 15.17 6.05
N MET A 49 -18.00 15.43 4.86
CA MET A 49 -18.23 14.59 3.68
C MET A 49 -17.69 13.17 3.89
N ALA A 50 -16.44 13.04 4.36
CA ALA A 50 -15.81 11.75 4.63
C ALA A 50 -16.58 10.93 5.68
N ALA A 51 -17.00 11.56 6.78
CA ALA A 51 -17.76 10.89 7.84
C ALA A 51 -19.16 10.43 7.40
N SER A 52 -19.73 11.07 6.37
CA SER A 52 -21.05 10.73 5.85
C SER A 52 -21.04 9.77 4.66
N ASP A 53 -19.86 9.42 4.15
CA ASP A 53 -19.69 8.59 2.95
C ASP A 53 -19.93 7.09 3.30
N PRO A 54 -21.00 6.45 2.79
CA PRO A 54 -21.29 5.06 3.09
C PRO A 54 -20.25 4.08 2.51
N ASP A 55 -19.51 4.48 1.47
CA ASP A 55 -18.45 3.66 0.88
C ASP A 55 -17.12 3.79 1.65
N HIS A 56 -17.05 4.73 2.60
CA HIS A 56 -15.90 4.98 3.46
C HIS A 56 -16.30 4.93 4.94
N PRO A 57 -16.55 3.73 5.50
CA PRO A 57 -16.81 3.60 6.92
C PRO A 57 -15.63 4.11 7.74
N GLY A 58 -15.92 4.76 8.87
CA GLY A 58 -14.88 5.31 9.76
C GLY A 58 -13.89 4.25 10.23
N LEU A 59 -12.61 4.61 10.24
CA LEU A 59 -11.51 3.74 10.72
C LEU A 59 -11.34 3.90 12.24
N ASP A 60 -12.31 3.38 12.99
CA ASP A 60 -12.37 3.47 14.45
C ASP A 60 -11.37 2.55 15.17
N ASP A 61 -11.39 2.59 16.50
CA ASP A 61 -10.49 1.80 17.34
C ASP A 61 -10.66 0.28 17.10
N ASP A 62 -11.87 -0.18 16.77
CA ASP A 62 -12.15 -1.57 16.46
C ASP A 62 -11.50 -1.99 15.14
N PHE A 63 -11.51 -1.12 14.11
CA PHE A 63 -10.74 -1.32 12.89
C PHE A 63 -9.24 -1.51 13.18
N TRP A 64 -8.69 -0.74 14.13
CA TRP A 64 -7.27 -0.79 14.50
C TRP A 64 -6.92 -1.80 15.59
N ALA A 65 -7.90 -2.46 16.22
CA ALA A 65 -7.66 -3.35 17.38
C ALA A 65 -6.69 -4.52 17.10
N GLY A 66 -6.58 -4.94 15.84
CA GLY A 66 -5.63 -5.98 15.39
C GLY A 66 -4.27 -5.44 14.90
N ALA A 67 -4.12 -4.12 14.78
CA ALA A 67 -2.91 -3.50 14.26
C ALA A 67 -1.84 -3.41 15.36
N SER A 68 -0.87 -4.33 15.32
CA SER A 68 0.28 -4.27 16.22
C SER A 68 1.27 -3.17 15.78
N THR A 69 1.28 -2.05 16.49
CA THR A 69 2.27 -0.96 16.30
C THR A 69 3.63 -1.26 16.95
N ALA A 70 3.74 -2.32 17.75
CA ALA A 70 4.96 -2.66 18.45
C ALA A 70 6.02 -3.21 17.47
N THR A 71 7.04 -2.40 17.17
CA THR A 71 8.27 -2.90 16.56
C THR A 71 9.01 -3.70 17.63
N PRO A 72 9.24 -5.01 17.46
CA PRO A 72 9.94 -5.81 18.46
C PRO A 72 11.37 -5.32 18.63
N SER A 73 11.82 -5.18 19.89
CA SER A 73 13.18 -4.80 20.22
C SER A 73 14.17 -5.80 19.63
N LYS A 74 15.24 -5.28 19.01
CA LYS A 74 16.33 -6.10 18.47
C LYS A 74 17.45 -6.14 19.48
N GLU A 75 17.89 -7.33 19.84
CA GLU A 75 19.08 -7.53 20.66
C GLU A 75 20.30 -7.73 19.75
N ALA A 76 21.38 -6.99 20.02
CA ALA A 76 22.62 -7.10 19.25
C ALA A 76 23.47 -8.25 19.82
N ILE A 77 23.41 -9.41 19.17
CA ILE A 77 24.17 -10.60 19.52
C ILE A 77 25.12 -11.02 18.39
N SER A 78 26.18 -11.73 18.74
CA SER A 78 27.09 -12.37 17.77
C SER A 78 26.63 -13.81 17.52
N ILE A 79 26.18 -14.10 16.30
CA ILE A 79 25.82 -15.45 15.85
C ILE A 79 26.76 -15.93 14.74
N LYS A 80 27.00 -17.24 14.68
CA LYS A 80 27.72 -17.86 13.57
C LYS A 80 26.70 -18.31 12.52
N LEU A 81 26.96 -17.97 11.27
CA LEU A 81 26.19 -18.40 10.10
C LEU A 81 27.14 -19.05 9.11
N ASP A 82 26.64 -20.02 8.35
CA ASP A 82 27.41 -20.63 7.27
C ASP A 82 27.76 -19.57 6.20
N SER A 83 28.91 -19.74 5.57
CA SER A 83 29.48 -18.73 4.68
C SER A 83 28.65 -18.52 3.41
N ASP A 84 28.02 -19.58 2.91
CA ASP A 84 27.12 -19.57 1.77
C ASP A 84 25.80 -18.88 2.09
N VAL A 85 25.22 -19.13 3.27
CA VAL A 85 24.01 -18.46 3.76
C VAL A 85 24.27 -16.96 3.91
N LEU A 86 25.39 -16.58 4.53
CA LEU A 86 25.74 -15.18 4.69
C LEU A 86 25.98 -14.49 3.34
N ARG A 87 26.64 -15.17 2.40
CA ARG A 87 26.86 -14.67 1.04
C ARG A 87 25.53 -14.41 0.32
N TYR A 88 24.61 -15.38 0.35
CA TYR A 88 23.29 -15.27 -0.27
C TYR A 88 22.54 -14.00 0.17
N PHE A 89 22.43 -13.75 1.48
CA PHE A 89 21.72 -12.55 1.95
C PHE A 89 22.46 -11.24 1.63
N ARG A 90 23.80 -11.26 1.54
CA ARG A 90 24.62 -10.08 1.20
C ARG A 90 24.51 -9.68 -0.28
N GLU A 91 24.28 -10.64 -1.18
CA GLU A 91 24.09 -10.36 -2.62
C GLU A 91 22.92 -9.39 -2.87
N GLU A 92 21.90 -9.44 -2.01
CA GLU A 92 20.74 -8.53 -2.05
C GLU A 92 21.01 -7.12 -1.45
N GLY A 93 22.26 -6.81 -1.12
CA GLY A 93 22.71 -5.46 -0.73
C GLY A 93 22.29 -5.01 0.68
N ARG A 94 22.09 -3.69 0.85
CA ARG A 94 21.75 -3.08 2.14
C ARG A 94 20.47 -3.71 2.73
N GLY A 95 20.51 -4.01 4.03
CA GLY A 95 19.37 -4.59 4.75
C GLY A 95 19.41 -6.12 4.90
N TYR A 96 20.49 -6.78 4.50
CA TYR A 96 20.63 -8.24 4.62
C TYR A 96 20.39 -8.77 6.04
N GLN A 97 20.83 -8.07 7.08
CA GLN A 97 20.56 -8.44 8.48
C GLN A 97 19.06 -8.41 8.82
N THR A 98 18.33 -7.41 8.30
CA THR A 98 16.88 -7.33 8.48
C THR A 98 16.19 -8.51 7.82
N ARG A 99 16.63 -8.91 6.63
CA ARG A 99 16.08 -10.07 5.91
C ARG A 99 16.35 -11.38 6.64
N ILE A 100 17.56 -11.59 7.16
CA ILE A 100 17.88 -12.72 8.05
C ILE A 100 16.88 -12.76 9.22
N ASN A 101 16.69 -11.63 9.91
CA ASN A 101 15.75 -11.55 11.03
C ASN A 101 14.29 -11.84 10.62
N THR A 102 13.85 -11.39 9.44
CA THR A 102 12.51 -11.69 8.91
C THR A 102 12.31 -13.18 8.69
N VAL A 103 13.28 -13.87 8.10
CA VAL A 103 13.21 -15.33 7.89
C VAL A 103 13.14 -16.08 9.21
N LEU A 104 13.98 -15.71 10.19
CA LEU A 104 13.95 -16.29 11.53
C LEU A 104 12.61 -16.07 12.24
N ARG A 105 12.01 -14.88 12.10
CA ARG A 105 10.69 -14.57 12.64
C ARG A 105 9.61 -15.43 12.00
N HIS A 106 9.60 -15.54 10.67
CA HIS A 106 8.64 -16.37 9.97
C HIS A 106 8.74 -17.85 10.40
N TYR A 107 9.95 -18.37 10.55
CA TYR A 107 10.18 -19.72 11.08
C TYR A 107 9.62 -19.89 12.50
N MET A 108 9.86 -18.91 13.39
CA MET A 108 9.33 -18.92 14.75
C MET A 108 7.79 -18.89 14.76
N ASP A 109 7.16 -18.03 13.94
CA ASP A 109 5.71 -17.86 13.89
C ASP A 109 5.00 -19.10 13.33
N THR A 110 5.57 -19.72 12.29
CA THR A 110 5.04 -20.98 11.73
C THR A 110 5.12 -22.11 12.76
N ARG A 111 6.24 -22.24 13.48
CA ARG A 111 6.40 -23.22 14.58
C ARG A 111 5.43 -22.98 15.74
N ARG A 112 5.22 -21.73 16.15
CA ARG A 112 4.28 -21.37 17.23
C ARG A 112 2.83 -21.66 16.86
N LYS A 113 2.43 -21.40 15.60
CA LYS A 113 1.08 -21.70 15.11
C LYS A 113 0.84 -23.20 14.95
N GLY A 114 1.86 -23.98 14.56
CA GLY A 114 1.78 -25.44 14.43
C GLY A 114 1.90 -26.25 15.73
N GLY A 115 2.25 -25.60 16.85
CA GLY A 115 2.40 -26.24 18.17
C GLY A 115 1.19 -26.06 19.10
N ARG A 116 0.06 -25.60 18.59
CA ARG A 116 -1.19 -25.40 19.35
C ARG A 116 -2.14 -26.55 19.06
N LEU A 117 -1.86 -27.71 19.66
CA LEU A 117 -2.77 -28.84 19.86
C LEU A 117 -2.87 -29.12 21.37
#